data_AF-T0ZBD0-F1
#
_entry.id   AF-T0ZBD0-F1
#
_cell.length_a   1.000
_cell.length_b   1.000
_cell.length_c   1.000
_cell.angle_alpha   90.00
_cell.angle_beta   90.00
_cell.angle_gamma   90.00
#
_symmetry.space_group_name_H-M   'P 1'
#
loop_
_entity.id
_entity.type
_entity.pdbx_description
1 polymer ?
#
loop_
_entity_poly.entity_id
_entity_poly.type
_entity_poly.pdbx_seq_one_letter_code
_entity_poly.pdbx_strand_id
1 'polypeptide(L)'
;YAIPLGKADIVRPGAAATVLTYGTMVHVAEAAARLCGVDAEIIDLRTLVPLDVDMLCTSVRKTGRCVIVHEATRFSGFGAELSATVQEECFWHLEAPIARVTGWDTPYPHAFEWDYFPGPARIAAALRAVMESAA
;
A
#
# COMPACT_ATOMS: atom_id res chain seq x y z
N TYR A 1 28.52 -2.24 4.09
CA TYR A 1 27.35 -2.22 3.19
C TYR A 1 26.47 -1.03 3.58
N ALA A 2 25.81 -0.37 2.62
CA ALA A 2 24.92 0.77 2.85
C ALA A 2 23.62 0.58 2.07
N ILE A 3 22.52 1.09 2.62
CA ILE A 3 21.19 1.06 2.02
C ILE A 3 20.97 2.41 1.34
N PRO A 4 20.84 2.49 0.00
CA PRO A 4 20.69 3.77 -0.69
C PRO A 4 19.34 4.44 -0.35
N LEU A 5 19.39 5.76 -0.17
CA LEU A 5 18.21 6.61 -0.05
C LEU A 5 17.53 6.77 -1.42
N GLY A 6 16.22 7.00 -1.42
CA GLY A 6 15.41 7.12 -2.64
C GLY A 6 15.31 5.81 -3.42
N LYS A 7 15.55 4.67 -2.75
CA LYS A 7 15.38 3.33 -3.30
C LYS A 7 14.46 2.51 -2.42
N ALA A 8 13.34 2.08 -3.00
CA ALA A 8 12.39 1.18 -2.37
C ALA A 8 12.85 -0.28 -2.51
N ASP A 9 12.18 -1.20 -1.82
CA ASP A 9 12.49 -2.62 -1.85
C ASP A 9 11.24 -3.48 -2.03
N ILE A 10 11.35 -4.57 -2.81
CA ILE A 10 10.28 -5.56 -2.96
C ILE A 10 10.48 -6.62 -1.87
N VAL A 11 9.75 -6.50 -0.77
CA VAL A 11 9.87 -7.44 0.35
C VAL A 11 9.16 -8.77 0.08
N ARG A 12 8.12 -8.72 -0.77
CA ARG A 12 7.38 -9.90 -1.23
C ARG A 12 7.04 -9.70 -2.71
N PRO A 13 7.53 -10.55 -3.62
CA PRO A 13 7.11 -10.50 -5.01
C PRO A 13 5.66 -10.98 -5.16
N GLY A 14 4.97 -10.45 -6.15
CA GLY A 14 3.62 -10.87 -6.53
C GLY A 14 3.19 -10.31 -7.88
N ALA A 15 2.05 -10.77 -8.39
CA ALA A 15 1.54 -10.37 -9.70
C ALA A 15 0.08 -9.88 -9.70
N ALA A 16 -0.68 -10.09 -8.62
CA ALA A 16 -2.12 -9.80 -8.60
C ALA A 16 -2.46 -8.36 -8.18
N ALA A 17 -1.71 -7.79 -7.23
CA ALA A 17 -1.90 -6.42 -6.75
C ALA A 17 -0.60 -5.88 -6.18
N THR A 18 -0.38 -4.56 -6.25
CA THR A 18 0.72 -3.88 -5.58
C THR A 18 0.28 -3.31 -4.23
N VAL A 19 1.07 -3.51 -3.18
CA VAL A 19 0.92 -2.85 -1.89
C VAL A 19 2.07 -1.89 -1.67
N LEU A 20 1.76 -0.60 -1.57
CA LEU A 20 2.74 0.45 -1.27
C LEU A 20 2.68 0.77 0.22
N THR A 21 3.77 0.55 0.95
CA THR A 21 3.78 0.73 2.41
C THR A 21 5.19 0.98 2.96
N TYR A 22 5.30 1.22 4.28
CA TYR A 22 6.56 1.50 4.97
C TYR A 22 6.44 1.23 6.47
N GLY A 23 7.57 1.02 7.14
CA GLY A 23 7.63 0.79 8.59
C GLY A 23 6.90 -0.49 9.02
N THR A 24 6.17 -0.45 10.14
CA THR A 24 5.42 -1.60 10.69
C THR A 24 4.50 -2.23 9.65
N MET A 25 3.90 -1.39 8.80
CA MET A 25 2.87 -1.81 7.86
C MET A 25 3.37 -2.76 6.77
N VAL A 26 4.69 -2.83 6.53
CA VAL A 26 5.31 -3.85 5.68
C VAL A 26 4.96 -5.26 6.17
N HIS A 27 5.18 -5.52 7.46
CA HIS A 27 4.90 -6.83 8.06
C HIS A 27 3.40 -7.13 8.16
N VAL A 28 2.58 -6.09 8.41
CA VAL A 28 1.12 -6.24 8.46
C VAL A 28 0.56 -6.55 7.07
N ALA A 29 1.09 -5.93 6.02
CA ALA A 29 0.72 -6.21 4.63
C ALA A 29 1.07 -7.64 4.23
N GLU A 30 2.26 -8.14 4.61
CA GLU A 30 2.63 -9.53 4.37
C GLU A 30 1.68 -10.52 5.05
N ALA A 31 1.35 -10.26 6.32
CA ALA A 31 0.40 -11.07 7.07
C ALA A 31 -1.01 -11.02 6.42
N ALA A 32 -1.45 -9.85 5.97
CA ALA A 32 -2.73 -9.66 5.30
C ALA A 32 -2.79 -10.42 3.97
N ALA A 33 -1.74 -10.35 3.16
CA ALA A 33 -1.68 -11.05 1.88
C ALA A 33 -1.71 -12.58 2.06
N ARG A 34 -0.99 -13.09 3.07
CA ARG A 34 -1.08 -14.51 3.49
C ARG A 34 -2.48 -14.88 3.97
N LEU A 35 -3.12 -14.01 4.77
CA LEU A 35 -4.46 -14.22 5.32
C LEU A 35 -5.55 -14.28 4.22
N CYS A 36 -5.46 -13.44 3.19
CA CYS A 36 -6.45 -13.42 2.12
C CYS A 36 -6.14 -14.35 0.94
N GLY A 37 -4.90 -14.84 0.83
CA GLY A 37 -4.44 -15.68 -0.27
C GLY A 37 -4.18 -14.91 -1.56
N VAL A 38 -4.09 -13.57 -1.51
CA VAL A 38 -3.81 -12.74 -2.70
C VAL A 38 -2.30 -12.70 -2.96
N ASP A 39 -1.93 -12.89 -4.22
CA ASP A 39 -0.55 -12.76 -4.70
C ASP A 39 -0.12 -11.29 -4.84
N ALA A 40 -0.19 -10.57 -3.73
CA ALA A 40 0.20 -9.16 -3.64
C ALA A 40 1.73 -8.98 -3.62
N GLU A 41 2.24 -8.15 -4.52
CA GLU A 41 3.58 -7.60 -4.43
C GLU A 41 3.62 -6.51 -3.36
N ILE A 42 4.53 -6.62 -2.40
CA ILE A 42 4.64 -5.68 -1.28
C ILE A 42 5.94 -4.90 -1.43
N ILE A 43 5.80 -3.59 -1.51
CA ILE A 43 6.90 -2.64 -1.61
C ILE A 43 7.04 -1.91 -0.28
N ASP A 44 8.24 -2.00 0.30
CA ASP A 44 8.69 -1.09 1.36
C ASP A 44 9.32 0.14 0.71
N LEU A 45 8.68 1.30 0.86
CA LEU A 45 9.16 2.55 0.28
C LEU A 45 10.53 2.96 0.82
N ARG A 46 10.82 2.66 2.09
CA ARG A 46 12.02 3.07 2.86
C ARG A 46 12.23 4.58 2.96
N THR A 47 12.38 5.27 1.83
CA THR A 47 12.50 6.73 1.72
C THR A 47 11.19 7.32 1.23
N LEU A 48 10.56 8.19 2.03
CA LEU A 48 9.35 8.89 1.59
C LEU A 48 9.67 10.09 0.70
N VAL A 49 10.79 10.78 0.97
CA VAL A 49 11.26 11.91 0.17
C VAL A 49 12.79 11.89 0.08
N PRO A 50 13.40 11.85 -1.12
CA PRO A 50 12.74 11.67 -2.42
C PRO A 50 12.20 10.25 -2.62
N LEU A 51 11.03 10.13 -3.24
CA LEU A 51 10.33 8.86 -3.48
C LEU A 51 10.89 8.12 -4.70
N ASP A 52 10.93 6.78 -4.64
CA ASP A 52 11.32 5.92 -5.77
C ASP A 52 10.13 5.67 -6.72
N VAL A 53 9.77 6.69 -7.50
CA VAL A 53 8.60 6.68 -8.39
C VAL A 53 8.71 5.61 -9.48
N ASP A 54 9.91 5.39 -10.02
CA ASP A 54 10.11 4.39 -11.07
C ASP A 54 9.75 2.98 -10.60
N MET A 55 10.17 2.64 -9.37
CA MET A 55 9.98 1.32 -8.78
C MET A 55 8.50 1.05 -8.47
N LEU A 56 7.81 1.99 -7.83
CA LEU A 56 6.38 1.85 -7.53
C LEU A 56 5.52 1.79 -8.80
N CYS A 57 5.80 2.63 -9.81
CA CYS A 57 5.02 2.65 -11.05
C CYS A 57 5.26 1.39 -11.87
N THR A 58 6.49 0.85 -11.88
CA THR A 58 6.78 -0.42 -12.55
C THR A 58 5.96 -1.56 -11.95
N SER A 59 5.85 -1.63 -10.63
CA SER A 59 5.05 -2.65 -9.94
C SER A 59 3.55 -2.49 -10.19
N VAL A 60 3.03 -1.26 -10.12
CA VAL A 60 1.61 -1.01 -10.40
C VAL A 60 1.25 -1.31 -11.85
N ARG A 61 2.08 -0.90 -12.82
CA ARG A 61 1.85 -1.23 -14.25
C ARG A 61 1.84 -2.74 -14.50
N LYS A 62 2.64 -3.51 -13.74
CA LYS A 62 2.66 -4.98 -13.82
C LYS A 62 1.38 -5.62 -13.26
N THR A 63 0.88 -5.13 -12.13
CA THR A 63 -0.23 -5.77 -11.40
C THR A 63 -1.61 -5.19 -11.72
N GLY A 64 -1.65 -3.97 -12.26
CA GLY A 64 -2.86 -3.21 -12.59
C GLY A 64 -3.68 -2.74 -11.39
N ARG A 65 -3.27 -3.04 -10.14
CA ARG A 65 -4.04 -2.74 -8.93
C ARG A 65 -3.12 -2.25 -7.82
N CYS A 66 -3.58 -1.29 -7.03
CA CYS A 66 -2.77 -0.68 -5.98
C CYS A 66 -3.55 -0.52 -4.68
N VAL A 67 -2.95 -0.96 -3.57
CA VAL A 67 -3.40 -0.71 -2.19
C VAL A 67 -2.29 0.04 -1.45
N ILE A 68 -2.57 1.24 -0.97
CA ILE A 68 -1.63 2.03 -0.18
C ILE A 68 -1.95 1.82 1.31
N VAL A 69 -0.93 1.54 2.11
CA VAL A 69 -1.10 1.22 3.53
C VAL A 69 -0.14 2.04 4.39
N HIS A 70 -0.66 2.76 5.40
CA HIS A 70 0.15 3.46 6.41
C HIS A 70 -0.63 3.72 7.71
N GLU A 71 0.07 3.86 8.84
CA GLU A 71 -0.57 4.10 10.15
C GLU A 71 -1.20 5.50 10.29
N ALA A 72 -0.62 6.50 9.62
CA ALA A 72 -1.06 7.89 9.71
C ALA A 72 -2.53 8.09 9.31
N THR A 73 -3.13 9.20 9.75
CA THR A 73 -4.49 9.62 9.40
C THR A 73 -4.68 9.71 7.89
N ARG A 74 -5.92 9.53 7.42
CA ARG A 74 -6.25 9.39 6.01
C ARG A 74 -6.19 10.71 5.25
N PHE A 75 -6.82 11.74 5.81
CA PHE A 75 -6.96 13.04 5.21
C PHE A 75 -5.60 13.74 5.14
N SER A 76 -5.21 14.18 3.94
CA SER A 76 -3.91 14.80 3.66
C SER A 76 -2.68 14.02 4.17
N GLY A 77 -2.81 12.71 4.38
CA GLY A 77 -1.68 11.83 4.70
C GLY A 77 -0.85 11.49 3.45
N PHE A 78 0.35 10.92 3.66
CA PHE A 78 1.26 10.61 2.55
C PHE A 78 0.68 9.65 1.51
N GLY A 79 -0.29 8.81 1.89
CA GLY A 79 -1.02 7.99 0.93
C GLY A 79 -1.80 8.78 -0.12
N ALA A 80 -2.10 10.07 0.10
CA ALA A 80 -2.68 10.93 -0.93
C ALA A 80 -1.68 11.23 -2.05
N GLU A 81 -0.43 11.55 -1.70
CA GLU A 81 0.65 11.78 -2.67
C GLU A 81 0.90 10.51 -3.50
N LEU A 82 1.09 9.37 -2.82
CA LEU A 82 1.26 8.08 -3.49
C LEU A 82 0.11 7.77 -4.46
N SER A 83 -1.13 8.05 -4.06
CA SER A 83 -2.28 7.82 -4.92
C SER A 83 -2.30 8.75 -6.12
N ALA A 84 -1.93 10.02 -5.95
CA ALA A 84 -1.88 11.00 -7.04
C ALA A 84 -0.79 10.63 -8.06
N THR A 85 0.43 10.36 -7.58
CA THR A 85 1.55 9.93 -8.42
C THR A 85 1.22 8.66 -9.20
N VAL A 86 0.68 7.62 -8.54
CA VAL A 86 0.29 6.38 -9.21
C VAL A 86 -0.80 6.61 -10.25
N GLN A 87 -1.79 7.45 -9.94
CA GLN A 87 -2.83 7.80 -10.89
C GLN A 87 -2.20 8.43 -12.14
N GLU A 88 -1.47 9.52 -11.98
CA GLU A 88 -0.85 10.27 -13.09
C GLU A 88 0.02 9.37 -13.98
N GLU A 89 0.84 8.51 -13.37
CA GLU A 89 1.82 7.69 -14.07
C GLU A 89 1.29 6.36 -14.60
N CYS A 90 0.17 5.86 -14.03
CA CYS A 90 -0.32 4.50 -14.29
C CYS A 90 -1.78 4.44 -14.74
N PHE A 91 -2.45 5.57 -15.03
CA PHE A 91 -3.87 5.64 -15.37
C PHE A 91 -4.36 4.52 -16.29
N TRP A 92 -3.69 4.33 -17.43
CA TRP A 92 -4.09 3.35 -18.45
C TRP A 92 -3.88 1.88 -18.07
N HIS A 93 -3.11 1.62 -17.00
CA HIS A 93 -2.83 0.27 -16.51
C HIS A 93 -3.68 -0.08 -15.29
N LEU A 94 -4.40 0.88 -14.70
CA LEU A 94 -5.21 0.64 -13.52
C LEU A 94 -6.50 -0.09 -13.89
N GLU A 95 -6.64 -1.33 -13.40
CA GLU A 95 -7.81 -2.20 -13.55
C GLU A 95 -8.83 -2.03 -12.42
N ALA A 96 -8.50 -1.25 -11.38
CA ALA A 96 -9.37 -0.95 -10.25
C ALA A 96 -9.01 0.41 -9.63
N PRO A 97 -9.93 1.08 -8.92
CA PRO A 97 -9.61 2.26 -8.12
C PRO A 97 -8.52 1.97 -7.08
N ILE A 98 -7.58 2.89 -6.91
CA ILE A 98 -6.53 2.78 -5.88
C ILE A 98 -7.18 2.80 -4.50
N ALA A 99 -6.93 1.76 -3.70
CA ALA A 99 -7.41 1.69 -2.32
C ALA A 99 -6.38 2.30 -1.35
N ARG A 100 -6.87 2.89 -0.25
CA ARG A 100 -6.02 3.39 0.84
C ARG A 100 -6.52 2.85 2.17
N VAL A 101 -5.69 2.09 2.88
CA VAL A 101 -5.97 1.55 4.21
C VAL A 101 -5.08 2.26 5.22
N THR A 102 -5.68 3.12 6.04
CA THR A 102 -4.94 4.06 6.89
C THR A 102 -5.48 4.10 8.31
N GLY A 103 -4.83 4.84 9.21
CA GLY A 103 -5.47 5.29 10.45
C GLY A 103 -6.71 6.13 10.17
N TRP A 104 -7.62 6.20 11.13
CA TRP A 104 -8.83 7.02 11.04
C TRP A 104 -8.50 8.51 11.20
N ASP A 105 -9.38 9.39 10.71
CA ASP A 105 -9.24 10.85 10.86
C ASP A 105 -9.66 11.30 12.28
N THR A 106 -8.97 10.76 13.27
CA THR A 106 -9.12 11.05 14.69
C THR A 106 -7.75 11.09 15.35
N PRO A 107 -7.59 11.77 16.50
CA PRO A 107 -6.43 11.56 17.37
C PRO A 107 -6.26 10.08 17.71
N TYR A 108 -5.03 9.64 17.88
CA TYR A 108 -4.72 8.24 18.15
C TYR A 108 -5.23 7.84 19.55
N PRO A 109 -6.14 6.85 19.67
CA PRO A 109 -6.72 6.46 20.96
C PRO A 109 -5.85 5.45 21.71
N HIS A 110 -5.87 5.50 23.04
CA HIS A 110 -5.21 4.49 23.88
C HIS A 110 -6.04 3.20 24.02
N ALA A 111 -7.31 3.32 24.48
CA ALA A 111 -8.15 2.14 24.74
C ALA A 111 -8.63 1.44 23.45
N PHE A 112 -8.68 2.17 22.33
CA PHE A 112 -9.17 1.69 21.04
C PHE A 112 -8.04 1.48 20.02
N GLU A 113 -6.83 1.21 20.50
CA GLU A 113 -5.62 0.94 19.70
C GLU A 113 -5.93 0.01 18.52
N TRP A 114 -6.53 -1.15 18.79
CA TRP A 114 -6.75 -2.19 17.78
C TRP A 114 -7.93 -1.95 16.85
N ASP A 115 -8.86 -1.06 17.24
CA ASP A 115 -9.91 -0.58 16.36
C ASP A 115 -9.39 0.52 15.42
N TYR A 116 -8.37 1.27 15.87
CA TYR A 116 -7.72 2.32 15.10
C TYR A 116 -6.68 1.78 14.12
N PHE A 117 -5.76 0.96 14.61
CA PHE A 117 -4.63 0.44 13.86
C PHE A 117 -5.10 -0.32 12.60
N PRO A 118 -4.53 -0.06 11.42
CA PRO A 118 -4.91 -0.73 10.18
C PRO A 118 -4.38 -2.17 10.13
N GLY A 119 -4.93 -3.05 10.96
CA GLY A 119 -4.47 -4.44 11.11
C GLY A 119 -4.72 -5.34 9.89
N PRO A 120 -4.23 -6.60 9.93
CA PRO A 120 -4.23 -7.50 8.77
C PRO A 120 -5.61 -7.74 8.16
N ALA A 121 -6.66 -7.79 8.98
CA ALA A 121 -8.04 -8.00 8.51
C ALA A 121 -8.55 -6.83 7.65
N ARG A 122 -8.25 -5.57 8.02
CA ARG A 122 -8.64 -4.38 7.25
C ARG A 122 -7.90 -4.32 5.91
N ILE A 123 -6.61 -4.64 5.90
CA ILE A 123 -5.81 -4.70 4.67
C ILE A 123 -6.30 -5.85 3.77
N ALA A 124 -6.55 -7.04 4.33
CA ALA A 124 -7.04 -8.20 3.61
C ALA A 124 -8.38 -7.92 2.92
N ALA A 125 -9.29 -7.20 3.60
CA ALA A 125 -10.56 -6.77 3.00
C ALA A 125 -10.34 -5.85 1.79
N ALA A 126 -9.43 -4.87 1.89
CA ALA A 126 -9.11 -4.00 0.76
C ALA A 126 -8.46 -4.76 -0.41
N LEU A 127 -7.56 -5.71 -0.12
CA LEU A 127 -6.96 -6.58 -1.12
C LEU A 127 -8.01 -7.40 -1.87
N ARG A 128 -9.02 -7.96 -1.18
CA ARG A 128 -10.13 -8.66 -1.86
C ARG A 128 -10.94 -7.71 -2.74
N ALA A 129 -11.28 -6.53 -2.22
CA ALA A 129 -12.11 -5.55 -2.94
C ALA A 129 -11.48 -5.07 -4.27
N VAL A 130 -10.16 -4.83 -4.30
CA VAL A 130 -9.49 -4.43 -5.55
C VAL A 130 -9.41 -5.56 -6.58
N MET A 131 -9.47 -6.82 -6.14
CA MET A 131 -9.51 -7.98 -7.05
C MET A 131 -10.89 -8.16 -7.69
N GLU A 132 -11.97 -7.77 -7.02
CA GLU A 132 -13.35 -7.92 -7.50
C GLU A 132 -13.75 -6.83 -8.51
N SER A 133 -13.05 -5.70 -8.55
CA SER A 133 -13.49 -4.47 -9.22
C SER A 133 -13.33 -4.44 -10.76
N ALA A 134 -13.22 -5.58 -11.43
CA ALA A 134 -13.25 -5.65 -12.90
C ALA A 134 -14.68 -6.00 -13.37
N ALA A 135 -15.47 -4.97 -13.67
CA ALA A 135 -16.74 -5.07 -14.40
C ALA A 135 -16.64 -4.35 -15.74
#